data_AF-A0A521MJP8-F1
#
_entry.id   AF-A0A521MJP8-F1
#
_cell.length_a   1.000
_cell.length_b   1.000
_cell.length_c   1.000
_cell.angle_alpha   90.00
_cell.angle_beta   90.00
_cell.angle_gamma   90.00
#
_symmetry.space_group_name_H-M   'P 1'
#
loop_
_entity.id
_entity.type
_entity.pdbx_description
1 polymer ?
#
loop_
_entity_poly.entity_id
_entity_poly.type
_entity_poly.pdbx_seq_one_letter_code
_entity_poly.pdbx_strand_id
1 'polypeptide(L)'
;MAYAPTLTVFTDYNPSPRVLVTFPTVAATTATIDVSKVVEGRSFPVRGGIGLYAVGGAYVMDSEPALGVPNTYRAEMFTAAGVSLGFTDAAVATITLTDVLRDTSEMVISQPLKPSLAIRASMGGDTAGQVVRSIPAEVVFPEGATVGVGIGGQLRGIVDMPLEVVCETTADADELISMFGGYTSSFPPVLCIRTGAPVRLPRLLFASCSEIVETTIYAADVRVRFQLKVTEVAPPAPGLVLPSLRRMDIDAAFATRAARAAAYASRLARDTDYTKAGLAG
;
A
#
# COMPACT_ATOMS: atom_id res chain seq x y z
N MET A 1 -28.31 -1.67 -1.42
CA MET A 1 -27.04 -2.29 -1.79
C MET A 1 -26.72 -3.34 -0.74
N ALA A 2 -26.60 -4.59 -1.15
CA ALA A 2 -26.32 -5.70 -0.25
C ALA A 2 -24.82 -5.72 0.10
N TYR A 3 -24.51 -5.57 1.39
CA TYR A 3 -23.17 -5.80 1.96
C TYR A 3 -22.05 -4.84 1.52
N ALA A 4 -22.38 -3.63 1.05
CA ALA A 4 -21.35 -2.62 0.74
C ALA A 4 -20.49 -2.30 1.99
N PRO A 5 -19.15 -2.18 1.86
CA PRO A 5 -18.30 -1.82 2.99
C PRO A 5 -18.46 -0.36 3.39
N THR A 6 -18.28 -0.09 4.68
CA THR A 6 -18.08 1.25 5.22
C THR A 6 -16.60 1.58 5.18
N LEU A 7 -16.25 2.76 4.67
CA LEU A 7 -14.86 3.19 4.50
C LEU A 7 -14.57 4.37 5.44
N THR A 8 -13.49 4.25 6.22
CA THR A 8 -12.97 5.35 7.05
C THR A 8 -11.57 5.71 6.57
N VAL A 9 -11.39 6.95 6.12
CA VAL A 9 -10.11 7.47 5.65
C VAL A 9 -9.33 8.06 6.82
N PHE A 10 -8.05 7.74 6.90
CA PHE A 10 -7.08 8.32 7.83
C PHE A 10 -5.97 8.98 7.03
N THR A 11 -5.76 10.27 7.24
CA THR A 11 -4.76 11.08 6.52
C THR A 11 -3.53 11.40 7.37
N ASP A 12 -3.51 10.93 8.62
CA ASP A 12 -2.40 11.06 9.53
C ASP A 12 -1.25 10.07 9.21
N TYR A 13 -0.04 10.45 9.61
CA TYR A 13 1.18 9.64 9.48
C TYR A 13 1.37 8.73 10.71
N ASN A 14 0.31 8.05 11.14
CA ASN A 14 0.36 7.09 12.24
C ASN A 14 -0.45 5.83 11.92
N PRO A 15 0.10 4.84 11.19
CA PRO A 15 1.47 4.77 10.69
C PRO A 15 1.71 5.52 9.36
N SER A 16 0.72 5.51 8.47
CA SER A 16 0.73 6.26 7.21
C SER A 16 -0.72 6.46 6.74
N PRO A 17 -0.96 7.29 5.72
CA PRO A 17 -2.31 7.46 5.17
C PRO A 17 -2.90 6.11 4.76
N ARG A 18 -4.10 5.83 5.23
CA ARG A 18 -4.70 4.49 5.21
C ARG A 18 -6.23 4.56 5.13
N VAL A 19 -6.85 3.47 4.73
CA VAL A 19 -8.31 3.32 4.69
C VAL A 19 -8.70 2.08 5.48
N LEU A 20 -9.52 2.27 6.51
CA LEU A 20 -10.19 1.14 7.16
C LEU A 20 -11.40 0.77 6.32
N VAL A 21 -11.42 -0.48 5.87
CA VAL A 21 -12.51 -1.07 5.11
C VAL A 21 -13.25 -2.03 6.04
N THR A 22 -14.47 -1.67 6.41
CA THR A 22 -15.31 -2.48 7.31
C THR A 22 -16.48 -3.06 6.55
N PHE A 23 -16.66 -4.37 6.64
CA PHE A 23 -17.82 -5.11 6.12
C PHE A 23 -18.74 -5.43 7.30
N PRO A 24 -19.68 -4.54 7.67
CA PRO A 24 -20.51 -4.72 8.86
C PRO A 24 -21.48 -5.90 8.72
N THR A 25 -21.83 -6.25 7.48
CA THR A 25 -22.68 -7.38 7.14
C THR A 25 -22.14 -8.07 5.90
N VAL A 26 -22.36 -9.38 5.81
CA VAL A 26 -22.01 -10.23 4.67
C VAL A 26 -23.16 -11.21 4.41
N ALA A 27 -23.13 -11.92 3.29
CA ALA A 27 -24.12 -12.94 2.99
C ALA A 27 -24.21 -13.98 4.12
N ALA A 28 -25.41 -14.52 4.32
CA ALA A 28 -25.57 -15.64 5.23
C ALA A 28 -24.68 -16.80 4.76
N THR A 29 -24.06 -17.53 5.69
CA THR A 29 -23.10 -18.62 5.45
C THR A 29 -21.69 -18.24 4.99
N THR A 30 -21.38 -16.94 4.82
CA THR A 30 -20.00 -16.48 4.60
C THR A 30 -19.15 -16.80 5.83
N ALA A 31 -18.07 -17.56 5.62
CA ALA A 31 -17.07 -17.90 6.64
C ALA A 31 -15.84 -17.00 6.51
N THR A 32 -15.34 -16.80 5.29
CA THR A 32 -14.18 -15.94 5.01
C THR A 32 -14.44 -15.01 3.83
N ILE A 33 -13.63 -13.95 3.74
CA ILE A 33 -13.64 -13.02 2.61
C ILE A 33 -12.23 -12.72 2.10
N ASP A 34 -12.13 -12.41 0.80
CA ASP A 34 -10.93 -11.85 0.17
C ASP A 34 -11.21 -10.42 -0.29
N VAL A 35 -10.52 -9.45 0.29
CA VAL A 35 -10.70 -8.04 0.02
C VAL A 35 -9.78 -7.58 -1.10
N SER A 36 -10.34 -6.85 -2.06
CA SER A 36 -9.60 -6.25 -3.18
C SER A 36 -9.94 -4.77 -3.32
N LYS A 37 -9.00 -4.02 -3.89
CA LYS A 37 -9.21 -2.64 -4.33
C LYS A 37 -8.94 -2.50 -5.83
N VAL A 38 -9.61 -1.56 -6.46
CA VAL A 38 -9.31 -1.10 -7.82
C VAL A 38 -8.89 0.36 -7.77
N VAL A 39 -7.75 0.64 -8.40
CA VAL A 39 -7.12 1.96 -8.47
C VAL A 39 -6.63 2.16 -9.91
N GLU A 40 -7.05 3.23 -10.58
CA GLU A 40 -6.60 3.56 -11.95
C GLU A 40 -6.72 2.36 -12.93
N GLY A 41 -7.79 1.56 -12.79
CA GLY A 41 -8.04 0.36 -13.60
C GLY A 41 -7.23 -0.89 -13.21
N ARG A 42 -6.35 -0.80 -12.21
CA ARG A 42 -5.56 -1.92 -11.69
C ARG A 42 -6.24 -2.51 -10.46
N SER A 43 -6.37 -3.83 -10.41
CA SER A 43 -6.86 -4.54 -9.22
C SER A 43 -5.70 -4.99 -8.34
N PHE A 44 -5.83 -4.75 -7.04
CA PHE A 44 -4.87 -5.17 -6.03
C PHE A 44 -5.60 -5.92 -4.90
N PRO A 45 -5.07 -7.05 -4.41
CA PRO A 45 -5.52 -7.57 -3.13
C PRO A 45 -5.19 -6.55 -2.02
N VAL A 46 -6.10 -6.34 -1.08
CA VAL A 46 -5.79 -5.55 0.11
C VAL A 46 -4.97 -6.42 1.04
N ARG A 47 -3.80 -5.92 1.46
CA ARG A 47 -2.89 -6.67 2.32
C ARG A 47 -3.52 -6.94 3.68
N GLY A 48 -3.40 -8.17 4.17
CA GLY A 48 -4.11 -8.65 5.36
C GLY A 48 -5.60 -8.92 5.10
N GLY A 49 -6.08 -8.72 3.86
CA GLY A 49 -7.46 -8.88 3.46
C GLY A 49 -7.83 -10.25 2.90
N ILE A 50 -6.90 -11.21 2.89
CA ILE A 50 -7.08 -12.52 2.26
C ILE A 50 -7.40 -13.59 3.30
N GLY A 51 -8.44 -14.37 3.07
CA GLY A 51 -8.91 -15.43 3.97
C GLY A 51 -9.44 -14.87 5.30
N LEU A 52 -9.91 -13.62 5.31
CA LEU A 52 -10.37 -12.97 6.53
C LEU A 52 -11.64 -13.61 7.07
N TYR A 53 -11.62 -14.03 8.33
CA TYR A 53 -12.82 -14.53 9.00
C TYR A 53 -13.91 -13.45 9.05
N ALA A 54 -15.11 -13.76 8.57
CA ALA A 54 -16.16 -12.78 8.33
C ALA A 54 -17.51 -13.09 8.99
N VAL A 55 -17.58 -14.12 9.84
CA VAL A 55 -18.81 -14.44 10.57
C VAL A 55 -19.10 -13.32 11.57
N GLY A 56 -20.20 -12.59 11.33
CA GLY A 56 -20.58 -11.41 12.12
C GLY A 56 -19.95 -10.10 11.63
N GLY A 57 -19.34 -10.11 10.44
CA GLY A 57 -18.65 -8.96 9.84
C GLY A 57 -17.13 -9.15 9.80
N ALA A 58 -16.45 -8.30 9.03
CA ALA A 58 -15.01 -8.31 8.87
C ALA A 58 -14.48 -6.87 8.70
N TYR A 59 -13.18 -6.68 8.89
CA TYR A 59 -12.52 -5.41 8.58
C TYR A 59 -11.08 -5.66 8.15
N VAL A 60 -10.54 -4.72 7.38
CA VAL A 60 -9.13 -4.69 7.00
C VAL A 60 -8.64 -3.25 6.91
N MET A 61 -7.40 -3.00 7.33
CA MET A 61 -6.74 -1.71 7.15
C MET A 61 -5.89 -1.76 5.88
N ASP A 62 -6.32 -1.03 4.85
CA ASP A 62 -5.48 -0.78 3.69
C ASP A 62 -4.49 0.34 3.99
N SER A 63 -3.21 0.00 4.15
CA SER A 63 -2.14 0.97 4.37
C SER A 63 -1.45 1.42 3.07
N GLU A 64 -1.92 0.93 1.92
CA GLU A 64 -1.38 1.24 0.61
C GLU A 64 -2.40 1.99 -0.29
N PRO A 65 -3.34 2.82 0.22
CA PRO A 65 -4.31 3.48 -0.65
C PRO A 65 -3.60 4.49 -1.56
N ALA A 66 -4.07 4.60 -2.80
CA ALA A 66 -3.60 5.61 -3.72
C ALA A 66 -4.08 7.00 -3.31
N LEU A 67 -3.26 8.01 -3.59
CA LEU A 67 -3.55 9.40 -3.26
C LEU A 67 -4.12 10.13 -4.49
N GLY A 68 -5.11 10.99 -4.26
CA GLY A 68 -5.70 11.85 -5.29
C GLY A 68 -6.56 11.14 -6.34
N VAL A 69 -6.81 9.84 -6.20
CA VAL A 69 -7.65 9.05 -7.12
C VAL A 69 -8.61 8.13 -6.36
N PRO A 70 -9.73 7.72 -6.99
CA PRO A 70 -10.66 6.77 -6.39
C PRO A 70 -10.01 5.41 -6.09
N ASN A 71 -10.14 4.96 -4.84
CA ASN A 71 -9.87 3.60 -4.40
C ASN A 71 -11.21 2.89 -4.24
N THR A 72 -11.49 1.89 -5.09
CA THR A 72 -12.76 1.15 -5.08
C THR A 72 -12.58 -0.19 -4.40
N TYR A 73 -13.21 -0.41 -3.24
CA TYR A 73 -13.07 -1.64 -2.44
C TYR A 73 -14.28 -2.54 -2.59
N ARG A 74 -14.04 -3.85 -2.61
CA ARG A 74 -15.06 -4.91 -2.52
C ARG A 74 -14.43 -6.19 -1.96
N ALA A 75 -15.25 -7.13 -1.53
CA ALA A 75 -14.79 -8.43 -1.08
C ALA A 75 -15.47 -9.58 -1.84
N GLU A 76 -14.71 -10.63 -2.14
CA GLU A 76 -15.28 -11.92 -2.52
C GLU A 76 -15.61 -12.72 -1.24
N MET A 77 -16.79 -13.33 -1.20
CA MET A 77 -17.27 -14.07 -0.03
C MET A 77 -17.15 -15.57 -0.26
N PHE A 78 -16.72 -16.32 0.75
CA PHE A 78 -16.55 -17.77 0.68
C PHE A 78 -17.27 -18.48 1.82
N THR A 79 -17.83 -19.66 1.54
CA THR A 79 -18.36 -20.57 2.56
C THR A 79 -17.24 -21.24 3.35
N ALA A 80 -17.56 -21.94 4.44
CA ALA A 80 -16.60 -22.74 5.21
C ALA A 80 -15.92 -23.86 4.38
N ALA A 81 -16.54 -24.28 3.26
CA ALA A 81 -15.98 -25.25 2.34
C ALA A 81 -15.12 -24.60 1.22
N GLY A 82 -14.91 -23.28 1.26
CA GLY A 82 -14.13 -22.54 0.25
C GLY A 82 -14.90 -22.25 -1.05
N VAL A 83 -16.22 -22.47 -1.09
CA VAL A 83 -17.04 -22.16 -2.27
C VAL A 83 -17.34 -20.66 -2.32
N SER A 84 -17.07 -20.01 -3.46
CA SER A 84 -17.39 -18.60 -3.70
C SER A 84 -18.91 -18.36 -3.71
N LEU A 85 -19.33 -17.34 -2.98
CA LEU A 85 -20.70 -16.83 -2.89
C LEU A 85 -20.87 -15.56 -3.74
N GLY A 86 -19.84 -15.15 -4.48
CA GLY A 86 -19.79 -13.90 -5.23
C GLY A 86 -19.24 -12.72 -4.43
N PHE A 87 -19.34 -11.53 -5.01
CA PHE A 87 -18.78 -10.30 -4.46
C PHE A 87 -19.80 -9.50 -3.66
N THR A 88 -19.32 -8.77 -2.65
CA THR A 88 -20.07 -7.66 -2.04
C THR A 88 -20.26 -6.53 -3.06
N ASP A 89 -21.20 -5.63 -2.79
CA ASP A 89 -21.20 -4.32 -3.44
C ASP A 89 -19.87 -3.59 -3.18
N ALA A 90 -19.51 -2.71 -4.11
CA ALA A 90 -18.29 -1.91 -4.02
C ALA A 90 -18.56 -0.57 -3.31
N ALA A 91 -17.58 -0.08 -2.55
CA ALA A 91 -17.57 1.29 -2.04
C ALA A 91 -16.29 2.02 -2.48
N VAL A 92 -16.35 3.34 -2.55
CA VAL A 92 -15.25 4.17 -3.05
C VAL A 92 -14.78 5.13 -1.97
N ALA A 93 -13.47 5.19 -1.74
CA ALA A 93 -12.83 6.23 -0.94
C ALA A 93 -11.77 6.96 -1.77
N THR A 94 -11.62 8.25 -1.54
CA THR A 94 -10.55 9.06 -2.14
C THR A 94 -9.80 9.75 -1.02
N ILE A 95 -8.48 9.62 -1.00
CA ILE A 95 -7.62 10.40 -0.12
C ILE A 95 -7.21 11.65 -0.89
N THR A 96 -7.65 12.84 -0.44
CA THR A 96 -7.29 14.10 -1.08
C THR A 96 -5.80 14.35 -0.94
N LEU A 97 -5.13 14.80 -2.01
CA LEU A 97 -3.69 15.07 -1.98
C LEU A 97 -3.32 16.10 -0.90
N THR A 98 -4.10 17.17 -0.79
CA THR A 98 -3.86 18.27 0.15
C THR A 98 -4.01 17.88 1.62
N ASP A 99 -4.66 16.75 1.91
CA ASP A 99 -4.81 16.27 3.29
C ASP A 99 -3.57 15.51 3.78
N VAL A 100 -2.66 15.15 2.87
CA VAL A 100 -1.50 14.28 3.11
C VAL A 100 -0.19 14.97 2.72
N LEU A 101 -0.17 15.54 1.52
CA LEU A 101 0.96 16.23 0.93
C LEU A 101 0.82 17.75 1.10
N ARG A 102 1.94 18.41 1.38
CA ARG A 102 2.09 19.86 1.41
C ARG A 102 2.26 20.43 0.00
N ASP A 103 2.88 19.68 -0.90
CA ASP A 103 3.09 20.05 -2.30
C ASP A 103 2.82 18.86 -3.24
N THR A 104 2.39 19.18 -4.45
CA THR A 104 2.35 18.31 -5.63
C THR A 104 3.69 17.64 -5.99
N SER A 105 4.82 18.22 -5.58
CA SER A 105 6.14 17.61 -5.74
C SER A 105 6.48 16.58 -4.66
N GLU A 106 5.59 16.30 -3.70
CA GLU A 106 5.84 15.31 -2.66
C GLU A 106 5.24 13.94 -2.98
N MET A 107 5.72 12.94 -2.24
CA MET A 107 5.26 11.57 -2.29
C MET A 107 5.28 10.95 -0.89
N VAL A 108 4.52 9.87 -0.72
CA VAL A 108 4.60 9.00 0.45
C VAL A 108 5.29 7.72 0.06
N ILE A 109 6.37 7.40 0.77
CA ILE A 109 7.12 6.16 0.61
C ILE A 109 6.91 5.34 1.88
N SER A 110 6.59 4.06 1.75
CA SER A 110 6.41 3.18 2.91
C SER A 110 6.81 1.75 2.60
N GLN A 111 7.20 0.98 3.62
CA GLN A 111 7.48 -0.45 3.52
C GLN A 111 6.16 -1.26 3.54
N PRO A 112 5.78 -1.95 2.45
CA PRO A 112 4.53 -2.74 2.36
C PRO A 112 4.27 -3.70 3.52
N LEU A 113 5.31 -4.34 4.05
CA LEU A 113 5.18 -5.34 5.13
C LEU A 113 5.12 -4.73 6.53
N LYS A 114 5.59 -3.48 6.69
CA LYS A 114 5.60 -2.75 7.95
C LYS A 114 5.17 -1.30 7.68
N PRO A 115 3.85 -1.05 7.61
CA PRO A 115 3.33 0.27 7.25
C PRO A 115 3.76 1.42 8.16
N SER A 116 4.21 1.12 9.38
CA SER A 116 4.78 2.10 10.32
C SER A 116 6.13 2.64 9.93
N LEU A 117 6.83 2.02 8.98
CA LEU A 117 7.98 2.63 8.32
C LEU A 117 7.47 3.37 7.09
N ALA A 118 7.20 4.65 7.25
CA ALA A 118 6.67 5.50 6.19
C ALA A 118 7.18 6.93 6.35
N ILE A 119 7.55 7.56 5.23
CA ILE A 119 7.97 8.96 5.21
C ILE A 119 7.19 9.73 4.16
N ARG A 120 7.08 11.05 4.39
CA ARG A 120 6.76 12.02 3.34
C ARG A 120 8.09 12.57 2.83
N ALA A 121 8.30 12.50 1.53
CA ALA A 121 9.51 13.01 0.91
C ALA A 121 9.20 13.83 -0.34
N SER A 122 10.08 14.76 -0.68
CA SER A 122 10.00 15.49 -1.94
C SER A 122 10.60 14.67 -3.08
N MET A 123 9.98 14.74 -4.25
CA MET A 123 10.56 14.25 -5.50
C MET A 123 11.61 15.25 -5.96
N GLY A 124 12.83 14.77 -6.17
CA GLY A 124 13.88 15.55 -6.81
C GLY A 124 13.63 15.69 -8.31
N GLY A 125 14.33 16.64 -8.94
CA GLY A 125 14.11 17.04 -10.33
C GLY A 125 14.40 15.93 -11.35
N ASP A 126 15.24 14.96 -11.00
CA ASP A 126 15.57 13.83 -11.88
C ASP A 126 14.53 12.69 -11.81
N THR A 127 13.57 12.77 -10.88
CA THR A 127 12.53 11.75 -10.69
C THR A 127 11.71 11.59 -11.96
N ALA A 128 11.62 10.36 -12.46
CA ALA A 128 10.92 10.02 -13.69
C ALA A 128 11.37 10.85 -14.91
N GLY A 129 12.61 11.38 -14.91
CA GLY A 129 13.19 12.05 -16.06
C GLY A 129 13.22 11.17 -17.31
N GLN A 130 13.24 9.85 -17.12
CA GLN A 130 12.96 8.85 -18.15
C GLN A 130 12.11 7.71 -17.57
N VAL A 131 11.03 7.35 -18.25
CA VAL A 131 10.18 6.19 -17.90
C VAL A 131 10.21 5.20 -19.05
N VAL A 132 10.84 4.04 -18.83
CA VAL A 132 10.96 2.97 -19.82
C VAL A 132 9.95 1.86 -19.49
N ARG A 133 9.13 1.49 -20.48
CA ARG A 133 8.29 0.29 -20.43
C ARG A 133 8.65 -0.61 -21.60
N SER A 134 9.29 -1.73 -21.31
CA SER A 134 9.78 -2.64 -22.34
C SER A 134 8.63 -3.46 -22.94
N ILE A 135 8.59 -3.56 -24.27
CA ILE A 135 7.79 -4.55 -25.00
C ILE A 135 8.82 -5.52 -25.61
N PRO A 136 9.20 -6.60 -24.91
CA PRO A 136 10.22 -7.51 -25.40
C PRO A 136 9.73 -8.15 -26.71
N ALA A 137 10.36 -7.81 -27.81
CA ALA A 137 10.01 -8.32 -29.13
C ALA A 137 11.28 -8.52 -29.95
N GLU A 138 11.24 -9.50 -30.83
CA GLU A 138 12.26 -9.82 -31.80
C GLU A 138 11.65 -9.76 -33.20
N VAL A 139 12.38 -9.22 -34.16
CA VAL A 139 11.98 -9.24 -35.57
C VAL A 139 12.75 -10.37 -36.24
N VAL A 140 12.03 -11.42 -36.63
CA VAL A 140 12.58 -12.55 -37.37
C VAL A 140 12.30 -12.41 -38.85
N PHE A 141 13.20 -12.92 -39.69
CA PHE A 141 13.05 -12.93 -41.15
C PHE A 141 12.92 -14.38 -41.63
N PRO A 142 11.69 -14.91 -41.76
CA PRO A 142 11.47 -16.24 -42.33
C PRO A 142 12.09 -16.35 -43.72
N GLU A 143 12.59 -17.53 -44.08
CA GLU A 143 13.17 -17.77 -45.40
C GLU A 143 12.13 -17.46 -46.50
N GLY A 144 12.53 -16.64 -47.48
CA GLY A 144 11.64 -16.17 -48.56
C GLY A 144 10.80 -14.94 -48.22
N ALA A 145 10.80 -14.44 -46.98
CA ALA A 145 10.10 -13.22 -46.62
C ALA A 145 10.92 -11.97 -46.96
N THR A 146 10.29 -11.00 -47.62
CA THR A 146 10.92 -9.70 -47.94
C THR A 146 10.83 -8.70 -46.77
N VAL A 147 9.97 -8.96 -45.78
CA VAL A 147 9.75 -8.13 -44.59
C VAL A 147 9.79 -9.01 -43.35
N GLY A 148 10.37 -8.50 -42.26
CA GLY A 148 10.45 -9.22 -40.99
C GLY A 148 9.09 -9.36 -40.30
N VAL A 149 8.92 -10.46 -39.58
CA VAL A 149 7.76 -10.73 -38.71
C VAL A 149 8.17 -10.48 -37.27
N GLY A 150 7.41 -9.64 -36.56
CA GLY A 150 7.63 -9.40 -35.13
C GLY A 150 7.05 -10.54 -34.28
N ILE A 151 7.89 -11.17 -33.46
CA ILE A 151 7.48 -12.11 -32.41
C ILE A 151 7.80 -11.45 -31.08
N GLY A 152 6.82 -11.22 -30.23
CA GLY A 152 7.05 -10.52 -28.98
C GLY A 152 6.05 -10.83 -27.88
N GLY A 153 6.41 -10.39 -26.68
CA GLY A 153 5.56 -10.38 -25.51
C GLY A 153 4.74 -9.09 -25.38
N GLN A 154 4.14 -8.93 -24.21
CA GLN A 154 3.32 -7.77 -23.87
C GLN A 154 4.13 -6.64 -23.21
N LEU A 155 3.53 -5.46 -23.13
CA LEU A 155 4.05 -4.33 -22.36
C LEU A 155 4.33 -4.74 -20.92
N ARG A 156 5.59 -4.55 -20.47
CA ARG A 156 6.01 -4.76 -19.09
C ARG A 156 5.83 -3.50 -18.25
N GLY A 157 5.95 -3.65 -16.94
CA GLY A 157 6.02 -2.53 -16.00
C GLY A 157 7.22 -1.61 -16.26
N ILE A 158 7.31 -0.56 -15.47
CA ILE A 158 8.41 0.40 -15.53
C ILE A 158 9.73 -0.30 -15.17
N VAL A 159 10.79 -0.04 -15.93
CA VAL A 159 12.14 -0.59 -15.69
C VAL A 159 13.13 0.53 -15.51
N ASP A 160 14.04 0.40 -14.54
CA ASP A 160 15.22 1.25 -14.41
C ASP A 160 14.94 2.76 -14.31
N MET A 161 13.79 3.12 -13.73
CA MET A 161 13.38 4.52 -13.60
C MET A 161 14.23 5.24 -12.54
N PRO A 162 14.79 6.41 -12.84
CA PRO A 162 15.42 7.25 -11.82
C PRO A 162 14.35 7.79 -10.87
N LEU A 163 14.57 7.58 -9.58
CA LEU A 163 13.76 8.12 -8.51
C LEU A 163 14.68 8.89 -7.56
N GLU A 164 14.51 10.20 -7.53
CA GLU A 164 15.28 11.07 -6.64
C GLU A 164 14.40 11.43 -5.45
N VAL A 165 14.80 11.01 -4.25
CA VAL A 165 14.08 11.25 -3.01
C VAL A 165 14.84 12.28 -2.20
N VAL A 166 14.18 13.37 -1.81
CA VAL A 166 14.76 14.39 -0.93
C VAL A 166 14.04 14.37 0.41
N CYS A 167 14.78 13.95 1.43
CA CYS A 167 14.34 13.96 2.82
C CYS A 167 14.63 15.33 3.45
N GLU A 168 13.63 15.91 4.14
CA GLU A 168 13.78 17.21 4.81
C GLU A 168 14.64 17.12 6.07
N THR A 169 14.68 15.96 6.72
CA THR A 169 15.43 15.73 7.95
C THR A 169 16.31 14.48 7.85
N THR A 170 17.33 14.41 8.71
CA THR A 170 18.14 13.19 8.84
C THR A 170 17.34 12.03 9.43
N ALA A 171 16.32 12.31 10.25
CA ALA A 171 15.44 11.28 10.79
C ALA A 171 14.61 10.60 9.68
N ASP A 172 14.07 11.37 8.74
CA ASP A 172 13.37 10.80 7.57
C ASP A 172 14.33 10.02 6.66
N ALA A 173 15.60 10.45 6.58
CA ALA A 173 16.63 9.76 5.84
C ALA A 173 16.97 8.39 6.45
N ASP A 174 17.18 8.35 7.77
CA ASP A 174 17.39 7.11 8.53
C ASP A 174 16.17 6.17 8.40
N GLU A 175 14.96 6.74 8.46
CA GLU A 175 13.73 5.97 8.31
C GLU A 175 13.58 5.40 6.90
N LEU A 176 13.94 6.14 5.85
CA LEU A 176 13.97 5.62 4.47
C LEU A 176 14.93 4.42 4.34
N ILE A 177 16.14 4.53 4.88
CA ILE A 177 17.12 3.44 4.86
C ILE A 177 16.56 2.22 5.60
N SER A 178 15.91 2.43 6.75
CA SER A 178 15.32 1.35 7.54
C SER A 178 14.22 0.57 6.80
N MET A 179 13.58 1.15 5.77
CA MET A 179 12.60 0.45 4.93
C MET A 179 13.21 -0.71 4.15
N PHE A 180 14.51 -0.68 3.89
CA PHE A 180 15.27 -1.76 3.24
C PHE A 180 15.79 -2.80 4.23
N GLY A 181 15.57 -2.59 5.53
CA GLY A 181 16.10 -3.39 6.62
C GLY A 181 17.39 -2.79 7.18
N GLY A 182 18.08 -3.59 8.01
CA GLY A 182 19.33 -3.23 8.63
C GLY A 182 19.98 -4.46 9.27
N TYR A 183 20.95 -4.26 10.16
CA TYR A 183 21.66 -5.38 10.79
C TYR A 183 20.76 -6.32 11.59
N THR A 184 19.61 -5.84 12.07
CA THR A 184 18.68 -6.59 12.94
C THR A 184 17.29 -6.79 12.34
N SER A 185 17.05 -6.28 11.13
CA SER A 185 15.74 -6.39 10.46
C SER A 185 15.92 -6.68 8.98
N SER A 186 15.08 -7.54 8.42
CA SER A 186 15.13 -7.89 7.01
C SER A 186 13.77 -7.59 6.37
N PHE A 187 13.80 -6.76 5.33
CA PHE A 187 12.65 -6.48 4.48
C PHE A 187 13.03 -6.77 3.03
N PRO A 188 12.06 -7.17 2.18
CA PRO A 188 12.30 -7.22 0.75
C PRO A 188 12.62 -5.80 0.27
N PRO A 189 13.49 -5.64 -0.74
CA PRO A 189 13.86 -4.34 -1.30
C PRO A 189 12.75 -3.82 -2.21
N VAL A 190 11.53 -3.74 -1.69
CA VAL A 190 10.30 -3.30 -2.37
C VAL A 190 9.69 -2.18 -1.55
N LEU A 191 9.45 -1.04 -2.20
CA LEU A 191 8.81 0.13 -1.62
C LEU A 191 7.41 0.31 -2.20
N CYS A 192 6.48 0.75 -1.36
CA CYS A 192 5.21 1.31 -1.79
C CYS A 192 5.39 2.82 -1.96
N ILE A 193 5.25 3.31 -3.19
CA ILE A 193 5.42 4.72 -3.55
C ILE A 193 4.06 5.25 -3.98
N ARG A 194 3.63 6.32 -3.32
CA ARG A 194 2.36 7.01 -3.58
C ARG A 194 2.64 8.45 -3.96
N THR A 195 2.44 8.77 -5.24
CA THR A 195 2.81 10.08 -5.82
C THR A 195 1.59 10.95 -6.07
N GLY A 196 1.74 12.27 -5.87
CA GLY A 196 0.77 13.26 -6.33
C GLY A 196 0.85 13.60 -7.82
N ALA A 197 -0.19 14.25 -8.36
CA ALA A 197 -0.10 14.94 -9.64
C ALA A 197 0.91 16.09 -9.53
N PRO A 198 1.65 16.49 -10.59
CA PRO A 198 1.46 16.18 -12.01
C PRO A 198 2.30 15.02 -12.56
N VAL A 199 3.14 14.37 -11.75
CA VAL A 199 4.06 13.33 -12.23
C VAL A 199 3.27 12.17 -12.87
N ARG A 200 3.66 11.78 -14.09
CA ARG A 200 2.99 10.74 -14.90
C ARG A 200 3.43 9.33 -14.49
N LEU A 201 3.36 9.05 -13.20
CA LEU A 201 3.54 7.74 -12.60
C LEU A 201 2.20 7.21 -12.09
N PRO A 202 2.05 5.87 -11.96
CA PRO A 202 0.92 5.30 -11.24
C PRO A 202 0.81 5.91 -9.84
N ARG A 203 -0.39 6.28 -9.40
CA ARG A 203 -0.62 6.89 -8.07
C ARG A 203 -0.29 5.94 -6.93
N LEU A 204 -0.29 4.63 -7.23
CA LEU A 204 0.20 3.56 -6.39
C LEU A 204 1.19 2.72 -7.20
N LEU A 205 2.47 2.85 -6.88
CA LEU A 205 3.57 2.15 -7.51
C LEU A 205 4.28 1.27 -6.48
N PHE A 206 4.47 -0.01 -6.80
CA PHE A 206 5.38 -0.86 -6.05
C PHE A 206 6.66 -1.00 -6.84
N ALA A 207 7.77 -0.60 -6.26
CA ALA A 207 9.04 -0.57 -6.97
C ALA A 207 10.12 -1.24 -6.14
N SER A 208 10.94 -2.05 -6.81
CA SER A 208 12.14 -2.63 -6.22
C SER A 208 13.35 -1.76 -6.52
N CYS A 209 14.23 -1.63 -5.53
CA CYS A 209 15.48 -0.89 -5.64
C CYS A 209 16.64 -1.76 -5.15
N SER A 210 17.63 -2.00 -6.01
CA SER A 210 18.79 -2.84 -5.67
C SER A 210 19.94 -2.05 -5.05
N GLU A 211 20.00 -0.75 -5.30
CA GLU A 211 21.09 0.13 -4.88
C GLU A 211 20.55 1.49 -4.45
N ILE A 212 21.12 2.05 -3.40
CA ILE A 212 20.75 3.34 -2.83
C ILE A 212 22.01 4.20 -2.79
N VAL A 213 21.99 5.34 -3.46
CA VAL A 213 23.08 6.31 -3.41
C VAL A 213 22.62 7.50 -2.58
N GLU A 214 23.24 7.68 -1.41
CA GLU A 214 22.97 8.80 -0.52
C GLU A 214 23.95 9.95 -0.75
N THR A 215 23.45 11.18 -0.75
CA THR A 215 24.26 12.39 -0.82
C THR A 215 23.70 13.44 0.13
N THR A 216 24.53 13.93 1.05
CA THR A 216 24.18 15.03 1.95
C THR A 216 24.29 16.37 1.22
N ILE A 217 23.24 17.18 1.27
CA ILE A 217 23.25 18.54 0.74
C ILE A 217 23.55 19.50 1.92
N TYR A 218 24.76 20.03 1.94
CA TYR A 218 25.13 21.10 2.87
C TYR A 218 24.70 22.47 2.30
N ALA A 219 23.43 22.82 2.50
CA ALA A 219 22.90 24.16 2.26
C ALA A 219 22.52 24.82 3.61
N ALA A 220 21.79 25.94 3.57
CA ALA A 220 21.30 26.61 4.79
C ALA A 220 20.46 25.69 5.71
N ASP A 221 19.86 24.64 5.14
CA ASP A 221 19.26 23.50 5.84
C ASP A 221 19.95 22.20 5.42
N VAL A 222 20.12 21.25 6.35
CA VAL A 222 20.65 19.92 6.05
C VAL A 222 19.54 19.07 5.46
N ARG A 223 19.65 18.77 4.16
CA ARG A 223 18.76 17.82 3.47
C ARG A 223 19.55 16.63 2.99
N VAL A 224 18.92 15.46 2.97
CA VAL A 224 19.54 14.23 2.46
C VAL A 224 18.85 13.85 1.16
N ARG A 225 19.65 13.64 0.12
CA ARG A 225 19.19 13.21 -1.19
C ARG A 225 19.54 11.75 -1.39
N PHE A 226 18.57 10.99 -1.87
CA PHE A 226 18.76 9.61 -2.31
C PHE A 226 18.49 9.51 -3.80
N GLN A 227 19.45 8.96 -4.53
CA GLN A 227 19.29 8.58 -5.92
C GLN A 227 19.06 7.08 -5.97
N LEU A 228 17.86 6.70 -6.42
CA LEU A 228 17.39 5.34 -6.52
C LEU A 228 17.16 5.00 -7.99
N LYS A 229 17.46 3.76 -8.36
CA LYS A 229 17.10 3.19 -9.66
C LYS A 229 16.08 2.09 -9.44
N VAL A 230 14.83 2.35 -9.81
CA VAL A 230 13.71 1.51 -9.41
C VAL A 230 13.03 0.82 -10.59
N THR A 231 12.64 -0.44 -10.37
CA THR A 231 11.86 -1.22 -11.34
C THR A 231 10.52 -1.58 -10.72
N GLU A 232 9.43 -1.39 -11.46
CA GLU A 232 8.09 -1.76 -11.02
C GLU A 232 7.99 -3.26 -10.84
N VAL A 233 7.52 -3.68 -9.67
CA VAL A 233 7.36 -5.08 -9.28
C VAL A 233 5.96 -5.34 -8.75
N ALA A 234 5.56 -6.60 -8.72
CA ALA A 234 4.40 -6.99 -7.94
C ALA A 234 4.68 -6.69 -6.45
N PRO A 235 3.66 -6.26 -5.71
CA PRO A 235 3.82 -6.10 -4.27
C PRO A 235 4.10 -7.46 -3.59
N PRO A 236 4.57 -7.48 -2.34
CA PRO A 236 4.77 -8.74 -1.59
C PRO A 236 3.47 -9.58 -1.48
N ALA A 237 3.56 -10.80 -0.95
CA ALA A 237 2.38 -11.65 -0.78
C ALA A 237 1.33 -10.98 0.13
N PRO A 238 0.04 -10.98 -0.25
CA PRO A 238 -0.98 -10.19 0.44
C PRO A 238 -1.34 -10.69 1.84
N GLY A 239 -1.07 -11.95 2.16
CA GLY A 239 -1.29 -12.51 3.51
C GLY A 239 -0.25 -12.10 4.55
N LEU A 240 0.85 -11.45 4.15
CA LEU A 240 1.93 -11.05 5.05
C LEU A 240 1.80 -9.57 5.42
N VAL A 241 1.26 -9.28 6.61
CA VAL A 241 1.21 -7.93 7.19
C VAL A 241 1.48 -7.99 8.68
N LEU A 242 2.24 -7.02 9.18
CA LEU A 242 2.27 -6.71 10.61
C LEU A 242 1.09 -5.79 10.95
N PRO A 243 0.07 -6.25 11.69
CA PRO A 243 -1.10 -5.44 12.01
C PRO A 243 -0.73 -4.26 12.91
N SER A 244 -1.26 -3.08 12.61
CA SER A 244 -1.00 -1.84 13.37
C SER A 244 -1.72 -1.80 14.72
N LEU A 245 -2.89 -2.45 14.83
CA LEU A 245 -3.58 -2.67 16.10
C LEU A 245 -3.46 -4.15 16.46
N ARG A 246 -2.80 -4.45 17.57
CA ARG A 246 -2.65 -5.80 18.10
C ARG A 246 -3.59 -5.99 19.29
N ARG A 247 -3.93 -7.25 19.55
CA ARG A 247 -4.70 -7.61 20.76
C ARG A 247 -4.05 -7.12 22.05
N MET A 248 -2.72 -7.14 22.12
CA MET A 248 -1.99 -6.64 23.28
C MET A 248 -2.17 -5.14 23.51
N ASP A 249 -2.34 -4.34 22.45
CA ASP A 249 -2.59 -2.90 22.57
C ASP A 249 -3.99 -2.64 23.18
N ILE A 250 -4.98 -3.44 22.78
CA ILE A 250 -6.33 -3.43 23.38
C ILE A 250 -6.27 -3.87 24.85
N ASP A 251 -5.50 -4.90 25.16
CA ASP A 251 -5.37 -5.41 26.53
C ASP A 251 -4.64 -4.42 27.45
N ALA A 252 -3.67 -3.66 26.92
CA ALA A 252 -3.01 -2.58 27.64
C ALA A 252 -3.96 -1.42 27.99
N ALA A 253 -4.99 -1.18 27.18
CA ALA A 253 -5.96 -0.10 27.41
C ALA A 253 -6.95 -0.37 28.55
N PHE A 254 -7.11 -1.62 29.00
CA PHE A 254 -8.13 -1.99 29.99
C PHE A 254 -7.57 -2.90 31.08
N ALA A 255 -7.68 -2.47 32.34
CA ALA A 255 -7.21 -3.23 33.49
C ALA A 255 -7.90 -4.60 33.68
N THR A 256 -9.12 -4.79 33.16
CA THR A 256 -9.85 -6.06 33.27
C THR A 256 -10.63 -6.41 32.00
N ARG A 257 -10.91 -7.70 31.83
CA ARG A 257 -11.78 -8.19 30.73
C ARG A 257 -13.19 -7.63 30.80
N ALA A 258 -13.72 -7.40 32.02
CA ALA A 258 -15.05 -6.84 32.23
C ALA A 258 -15.13 -5.38 31.78
N ALA A 259 -14.12 -4.56 32.14
CA ALA A 259 -14.03 -3.17 31.68
C ALA A 259 -13.96 -3.09 30.15
N ARG A 260 -13.17 -3.97 29.53
CA ARG A 260 -13.08 -4.08 28.07
C ARG A 260 -14.41 -4.50 27.43
N ALA A 261 -15.14 -5.43 28.03
CA ALA A 261 -16.44 -5.87 27.50
C ALA A 261 -17.53 -4.79 27.63
N ALA A 262 -17.48 -3.98 28.70
CA ALA A 262 -18.41 -2.88 28.89
C ALA A 262 -18.14 -1.69 27.94
N ALA A 263 -16.91 -1.52 27.47
CA ALA A 263 -16.52 -0.41 26.61
C ALA A 263 -17.01 -0.53 25.16
N TYR A 264 -17.35 -1.73 24.68
CA TYR A 264 -17.72 -1.94 23.27
C TYR A 264 -18.97 -2.81 23.13
N ALA A 265 -19.89 -2.37 22.27
CA ALA A 265 -21.11 -3.10 21.95
C ALA A 265 -20.86 -4.36 21.11
N SER A 266 -19.75 -4.44 20.37
CA SER A 266 -19.40 -5.60 19.55
C SER A 266 -17.90 -5.84 19.49
N ARG A 267 -17.50 -7.07 19.12
CA ARG A 267 -16.08 -7.38 18.87
C ARG A 267 -15.53 -6.56 17.71
N LEU A 268 -16.31 -6.39 16.65
CA LEU A 268 -15.92 -5.58 15.50
C LEU A 268 -15.60 -4.14 15.92
N ALA A 269 -16.47 -3.51 16.73
CA ALA A 269 -16.24 -2.14 17.22
C ALA A 269 -14.95 -2.01 18.03
N ARG A 270 -14.66 -3.01 18.89
CA ARG A 270 -13.41 -3.09 19.66
C ARG A 270 -12.19 -3.25 18.74
N ASP A 271 -12.28 -4.18 17.80
CA ASP A 271 -11.17 -4.60 16.95
C ASP A 271 -10.87 -3.56 15.84
N THR A 272 -11.73 -2.54 15.70
CA THR A 272 -11.52 -1.37 14.84
C THR A 272 -11.17 -0.08 15.61
N ASP A 273 -11.00 -0.11 16.94
CA ASP A 273 -10.61 1.08 17.71
C ASP A 273 -9.10 1.35 17.62
N TYR A 274 -8.68 1.97 16.52
CA TYR A 274 -7.29 2.34 16.29
C TYR A 274 -6.78 3.45 17.22
N THR A 275 -7.63 4.08 18.06
CA THR A 275 -7.13 5.00 19.10
C THR A 275 -6.28 4.28 20.15
N LYS A 276 -6.32 2.94 20.18
CA LYS A 276 -5.54 2.11 21.10
C LYS A 276 -4.26 1.56 20.47
N ALA A 277 -4.01 1.77 19.17
CA ALA A 277 -2.84 1.21 18.50
C ALA A 277 -1.53 1.72 19.15
N GLY A 278 -0.56 0.81 19.33
CA GLY A 278 0.75 1.14 19.91
C GLY A 278 0.80 1.27 21.44
N LEU A 279 -0.32 1.10 22.17
CA LEU A 279 -0.33 1.23 23.63
C LEU A 279 0.52 0.19 24.37
N ALA A 280 0.81 -0.97 23.76
CA ALA A 280 1.60 -2.02 24.41
C ALA A 280 3.12 -1.93 24.16
N GLY A 281 3.60 -0.92 23.42
CA GLY A 281 5.00 -0.81 23.00
C GLY A 281 5.27 -1.53 21.68
#